data_AF-A0A0P8APF3-F1
#
_entry.id   AF-A0A0P8APF3-F1
#
_cell.length_a   1.000
_cell.length_b   1.000
_cell.length_c   1.000
_cell.angle_alpha   90.00
_cell.angle_beta   90.00
_cell.angle_gamma   90.00
#
_symmetry.space_group_name_H-M   'P 1'
#
loop_
_entity.id
_entity.type
_entity.pdbx_description
1 polymer ?
#
loop_
_entity_poly.entity_id
_entity_poly.type
_entity_poly.pdbx_seq_one_letter_code
_entity_poly.pdbx_strand_id
1 'polypeptide(L)'
;MVCNFFKDEAGAITVDWVVLSAGVVGTGIALVVLVSGGIESLAGETASQMAGVEIRTAFAMPEALFSNDFSDGMGGFVGGTLANLIGFGEVLQLGPLETTQATFAVPAGADTATLTFDMLGVDDLSGEAASIMINGQVVALYADNHGTITTTDGGVSGVNVSVAQQYSNEPMGGGSHGSDSRATYTITIDDPGETVTFGVYSGTAQPTSEEFFAIDDVNFVAG
;
A
#
# COMPACT_ATOMS: atom_id res chain seq x y z
N MET A 1 -44.79 37.85 71.56
CA MET A 1 -44.77 36.49 70.98
C MET A 1 -44.92 36.49 69.45
N VAL A 2 -45.75 37.37 68.86
CA VAL A 2 -45.98 37.45 67.40
C VAL A 2 -44.76 37.87 66.55
N CYS A 3 -43.94 38.84 66.99
CA CYS A 3 -42.80 39.30 66.19
C CYS A 3 -41.69 38.24 66.02
N ASN A 4 -41.53 37.31 66.96
CA ASN A 4 -40.57 36.22 66.81
C ASN A 4 -41.08 35.22 65.77
N PHE A 5 -42.39 34.96 65.75
CA PHE A 5 -43.02 34.03 64.80
C PHE A 5 -42.78 34.42 63.33
N PHE A 6 -42.97 35.70 62.96
CA PHE A 6 -42.69 36.16 61.59
C PHE A 6 -41.19 36.11 61.22
N LYS A 7 -40.29 36.31 62.18
CA LYS A 7 -38.85 36.17 61.95
C LYS A 7 -38.44 34.71 61.78
N ASP A 8 -39.03 33.81 62.57
CA ASP A 8 -38.80 32.37 62.50
C ASP A 8 -39.36 31.80 61.18
N GLU A 9 -40.53 32.26 60.72
CA GLU A 9 -41.10 31.88 59.42
C GLU A 9 -40.28 32.42 58.23
N ALA A 10 -39.83 33.67 58.28
CA ALA A 10 -38.97 34.23 57.22
C ALA A 10 -37.60 33.50 57.16
N GLY A 11 -37.05 33.12 58.31
CA GLY A 11 -35.87 32.26 58.40
C GLY A 11 -36.11 30.88 57.78
N ALA A 12 -37.25 30.25 58.07
CA ALA A 12 -37.62 28.97 57.48
C ALA A 12 -37.78 29.03 55.95
N ILE A 13 -38.38 30.10 55.41
CA ILE A 13 -38.60 30.29 53.96
C ILE A 13 -37.27 30.50 53.21
N THR A 14 -36.32 31.23 53.81
CA THR A 14 -35.00 31.42 53.20
C THR A 14 -34.15 30.15 53.21
N VAL A 15 -34.32 29.30 54.23
CA VAL A 15 -33.69 27.97 54.29
C VAL A 15 -34.26 27.03 53.23
N ASP A 16 -35.58 27.05 52.99
CA ASP A 16 -36.21 26.20 51.97
C ASP A 16 -35.69 26.51 50.54
N TRP A 17 -35.52 27.79 50.20
CA TRP A 17 -34.96 28.18 48.89
C TRP A 17 -33.51 27.70 48.70
N VAL A 18 -32.70 27.71 49.76
CA VAL A 18 -31.33 27.21 49.73
C VAL A 18 -31.32 25.69 49.56
N VAL A 19 -32.21 24.96 50.24
CA VAL A 19 -32.34 23.50 50.10
C VAL A 19 -32.80 23.12 48.68
N LEU A 20 -33.78 23.83 48.12
CA LEU A 20 -34.26 23.62 46.76
C LEU A 20 -33.15 23.88 45.72
N SER A 21 -32.42 25.00 45.87
CA SER A 21 -31.31 25.35 44.98
C SER A 21 -30.15 24.35 45.09
N ALA A 22 -29.82 23.92 46.32
CA ALA A 22 -28.81 22.89 46.56
C ALA A 22 -29.19 21.54 45.95
N GLY A 23 -30.48 21.17 46.00
CA GLY A 23 -31.00 19.98 45.33
C GLY A 23 -30.86 20.02 43.82
N VAL A 24 -31.13 21.18 43.19
CA VAL A 24 -30.95 21.37 41.74
C VAL A 24 -29.47 21.29 41.35
N VAL A 25 -28.58 21.96 42.09
CA VAL A 25 -27.12 21.92 41.81
C VAL A 25 -26.57 20.51 42.03
N GLY A 26 -26.99 19.81 43.09
CA GLY A 26 -26.59 18.43 43.36
C GLY A 26 -27.00 17.48 42.24
N THR A 27 -28.21 17.65 41.70
CA THR A 27 -28.68 16.88 40.53
C THR A 27 -27.89 17.22 39.27
N GLY A 28 -27.55 18.50 39.06
CA GLY A 28 -26.73 18.94 37.93
C GLY A 28 -25.32 18.32 37.94
N ILE A 29 -24.67 18.27 39.09
CA ILE A 29 -23.35 17.65 39.25
C ILE A 29 -23.43 16.13 38.97
N ALA A 30 -24.49 15.46 39.45
CA ALA A 30 -24.69 14.03 39.18
C ALA A 30 -24.88 13.72 37.69
N LEU A 31 -25.59 14.58 36.95
CA LEU A 31 -25.79 14.43 35.51
C LEU A 31 -24.49 14.62 34.71
N VAL A 32 -23.63 15.56 35.09
CA VAL A 32 -22.35 15.81 34.39
C VAL A 32 -21.47 14.57 34.43
N VAL A 33 -21.38 13.89 35.57
CA VAL A 33 -20.59 12.64 35.71
C VAL A 33 -21.12 11.53 34.79
N LEU A 34 -22.44 11.41 34.67
CA LEU A 34 -23.07 10.41 33.82
C LEU A 34 -22.80 10.69 32.33
N VAL A 35 -22.95 11.95 31.91
CA VAL A 35 -22.74 12.37 30.52
C VAL A 35 -21.25 12.31 30.14
N SER A 36 -20.35 12.71 31.03
CA SER A 36 -18.91 12.67 30.75
C SER A 36 -18.42 11.25 30.51
N GLY A 37 -18.89 10.28 31.31
CA GLY A 37 -18.56 8.86 31.10
C GLY A 37 -19.12 8.31 29.78
N GLY A 38 -20.34 8.70 29.40
CA GLY A 38 -20.92 8.33 28.11
C GLY A 38 -20.16 8.89 26.91
N ILE A 39 -19.72 10.15 27.00
CA ILE A 39 -18.91 10.81 25.95
C ILE A 39 -17.52 10.16 25.87
N GLU A 40 -16.89 9.85 27.00
CA GLU A 40 -15.58 9.18 27.03
C GLU A 40 -15.65 7.77 26.42
N SER A 41 -16.71 7.01 26.73
CA SER A 41 -16.95 5.70 26.11
C SER A 41 -17.13 5.81 24.60
N LEU A 42 -17.96 6.74 24.14
CA LEU A 42 -18.21 6.95 22.70
C LEU A 42 -16.95 7.44 21.97
N ALA A 43 -16.17 8.31 22.59
CA ALA A 43 -14.89 8.78 22.05
C ALA A 43 -13.88 7.63 21.97
N GLY A 44 -13.80 6.77 23.00
CA GLY A 44 -12.96 5.58 23.01
C GLY A 44 -13.38 4.56 21.96
N GLU A 45 -14.68 4.32 21.79
CA GLU A 45 -15.22 3.46 20.72
C GLU A 45 -14.90 4.03 19.34
N THR A 46 -15.08 5.33 19.13
CA THR A 46 -14.74 5.98 17.86
C THR A 46 -13.24 5.89 17.57
N ALA A 47 -12.39 6.15 18.57
CA ALA A 47 -10.95 6.04 18.44
C ALA A 47 -10.52 4.58 18.15
N SER A 48 -11.18 3.60 18.78
CA SER A 48 -10.95 2.17 18.53
C SER A 48 -11.37 1.76 17.12
N GLN A 49 -12.55 2.21 16.67
CA GLN A 49 -13.01 1.99 15.30
C GLN A 49 -12.02 2.61 14.31
N MET A 50 -11.61 3.87 14.51
CA MET A 50 -10.63 4.55 13.64
C MET A 50 -9.24 3.92 13.68
N ALA A 51 -8.78 3.42 14.84
CA ALA A 51 -7.52 2.70 14.96
C ALA A 51 -7.57 1.32 14.26
N GLY A 52 -8.75 0.72 14.15
CA GLY A 52 -8.99 -0.50 13.38
C GLY A 52 -9.34 -0.26 11.91
N VAL A 53 -9.49 1.00 11.46
CA VAL A 53 -9.61 1.31 10.03
C VAL A 53 -8.21 1.27 9.43
N GLU A 54 -7.81 0.09 8.96
CA GLU A 54 -6.75 -0.01 7.96
C GLU A 54 -7.23 0.68 6.68
N ILE A 55 -6.44 1.63 6.17
CA ILE A 55 -6.62 2.15 4.82
C ILE A 55 -6.32 0.99 3.88
N ARG A 56 -7.37 0.30 3.41
CA ARG A 56 -7.25 -0.67 2.32
C ARG A 56 -6.93 0.13 1.05
N THR A 57 -5.67 0.13 0.66
CA THR A 57 -5.16 0.76 -0.56
C THR A 57 -5.63 0.05 -1.83
N ALA A 58 -6.28 -1.11 -1.70
CA ALA A 58 -6.96 -1.82 -2.78
C ALA A 58 -8.38 -2.21 -2.36
N PHE A 59 -9.38 -1.81 -3.16
CA PHE A 59 -10.70 -2.47 -3.16
C PHE A 59 -10.49 -3.92 -3.58
N ALA A 60 -11.20 -4.85 -2.95
CA ALA A 60 -11.08 -6.31 -3.12
C ALA A 60 -10.66 -6.70 -4.55
N MET A 61 -9.35 -6.86 -4.75
CA MET A 61 -8.85 -7.61 -5.88
C MET A 61 -9.37 -9.05 -5.70
N PRO A 62 -9.69 -9.78 -6.78
CA PRO A 62 -9.86 -11.23 -6.69
C PRO A 62 -8.71 -11.82 -5.86
N GLU A 63 -8.94 -12.90 -5.10
CA GLU A 63 -7.84 -13.53 -4.35
C GLU A 63 -6.66 -13.78 -5.30
N ALA A 64 -5.47 -13.33 -4.88
CA ALA A 64 -4.25 -13.49 -5.64
C ALA A 64 -4.09 -14.96 -6.05
N LEU A 65 -4.08 -15.22 -7.36
CA LEU A 65 -3.75 -16.54 -7.90
C LEU A 65 -2.27 -16.82 -7.70
N PHE A 66 -1.46 -15.77 -7.65
CA PHE A 66 -0.05 -15.80 -7.30
C PHE A 66 0.33 -14.49 -6.60
N SER A 67 1.16 -14.58 -5.56
CA SER A 67 1.83 -13.45 -4.93
C SER A 67 3.23 -13.90 -4.51
N ASN A 68 4.25 -13.09 -4.80
CA ASN A 68 5.62 -13.35 -4.39
C ASN A 68 6.40 -12.04 -4.20
N ASP A 69 6.90 -11.84 -2.97
CA ASP A 69 7.82 -10.78 -2.54
C ASP A 69 9.28 -11.27 -2.50
N PHE A 70 9.52 -12.46 -3.06
CA PHE A 70 10.82 -13.13 -3.18
C PHE A 70 11.52 -13.51 -1.87
N SER A 71 10.95 -13.23 -0.70
CA SER A 71 11.53 -13.56 0.62
C SER A 71 11.56 -15.06 0.94
N ASP A 72 10.63 -15.83 0.35
CA ASP A 72 10.56 -17.29 0.48
C ASP A 72 11.10 -18.02 -0.77
N GLY A 73 11.66 -17.27 -1.73
CA GLY A 73 12.30 -17.80 -2.93
C GLY A 73 11.67 -17.35 -4.25
N MET A 74 12.19 -17.88 -5.36
CA MET A 74 11.77 -17.47 -6.72
C MET A 74 10.36 -17.93 -7.12
N GLY A 75 9.74 -18.83 -6.36
CA GLY A 75 8.44 -19.40 -6.71
C GLY A 75 8.46 -20.07 -8.08
N GLY A 76 7.61 -19.60 -9.00
CA GLY A 76 7.51 -20.09 -10.38
C GLY A 76 8.44 -19.38 -11.38
N PHE A 77 9.26 -18.42 -10.94
CA PHE A 77 10.16 -17.69 -11.82
C PHE A 77 11.36 -18.53 -12.26
N VAL A 78 11.75 -18.35 -13.52
CA VAL A 78 12.96 -18.90 -14.12
C VAL A 78 13.78 -17.74 -14.69
N GLY A 79 15.09 -17.74 -14.42
CA GLY A 79 16.00 -16.65 -14.78
C GLY A 79 16.08 -15.59 -13.68
N GLY A 80 17.21 -14.90 -13.61
CA GLY A 80 17.56 -14.00 -12.52
C GLY A 80 18.05 -14.74 -11.27
N THR A 81 18.44 -13.96 -10.26
CA THR A 81 18.94 -14.44 -8.97
C THR A 81 18.33 -13.65 -7.83
N LEU A 82 18.05 -14.31 -6.71
CA LEU A 82 17.60 -13.62 -5.49
C LEU A 82 18.74 -12.79 -4.91
N ALA A 83 18.46 -11.52 -4.63
CA ALA A 83 19.40 -10.59 -4.03
C ALA A 83 18.72 -9.76 -2.94
N ASN A 84 19.41 -9.53 -1.82
CA ASN A 84 18.89 -8.68 -0.75
C ASN A 84 19.40 -7.25 -0.93
N LEU A 85 18.48 -6.31 -1.18
CA LEU A 85 18.76 -4.88 -1.26
C LEU A 85 18.51 -4.24 0.11
N ILE A 86 19.55 -3.60 0.64
CA ILE A 86 19.45 -2.88 1.92
C ILE A 86 18.35 -1.81 1.80
N GLY A 87 17.41 -1.83 2.76
CA GLY A 87 16.30 -0.90 2.82
C GLY A 87 15.06 -1.32 2.03
N PHE A 88 15.14 -2.39 1.24
CA PHE A 88 14.05 -2.87 0.40
C PHE A 88 13.67 -4.33 0.70
N GLY A 89 14.64 -5.24 0.77
CA GLY A 89 14.39 -6.65 1.03
C GLY A 89 14.95 -7.56 -0.06
N GLU A 90 14.50 -8.81 -0.09
CA GLU A 90 14.86 -9.75 -1.16
C GLU A 90 14.10 -9.40 -2.44
N VAL A 91 14.80 -9.37 -3.56
CA VAL A 91 14.23 -9.10 -4.89
C VAL A 91 14.71 -10.14 -5.87
N LEU A 92 14.04 -10.22 -7.01
CA LEU A 92 14.57 -10.95 -8.16
C LEU A 92 15.41 -10.03 -9.04
N GLN A 93 16.73 -10.14 -8.89
CA GLN A 93 17.72 -9.40 -9.66
C GLN A 93 17.96 -10.05 -11.03
N LEU A 94 17.99 -9.26 -12.09
CA LEU A 94 18.29 -9.71 -13.45
C LEU A 94 19.75 -9.47 -13.80
N GLY A 95 20.39 -10.47 -14.41
CA GLY A 95 21.72 -10.37 -14.98
C GLY A 95 21.79 -9.58 -16.29
N PRO A 96 23.00 -9.42 -16.84
CA PRO A 96 23.21 -8.72 -18.10
C PRO A 96 22.51 -9.41 -19.26
N LEU A 97 21.67 -8.68 -19.98
CA LEU A 97 20.89 -9.18 -21.11
C LEU A 97 20.10 -10.46 -20.79
N GLU A 98 19.68 -10.61 -19.53
CA GLU A 98 18.96 -11.77 -19.04
C GLU A 98 17.44 -11.55 -19.09
N THR A 99 16.69 -12.63 -19.30
CA THR A 99 15.24 -12.66 -19.11
C THR A 99 14.89 -13.45 -17.87
N THR A 100 14.02 -12.90 -17.03
CA THR A 100 13.27 -13.67 -16.03
C THR A 100 11.81 -13.78 -16.44
N GLN A 101 11.16 -14.91 -16.13
CA GLN A 101 9.76 -15.14 -16.48
C GLN A 101 9.07 -16.15 -15.56
N ALA A 102 7.76 -16.00 -15.41
CA ALA A 102 6.86 -16.95 -14.75
C ALA A 102 5.57 -17.11 -15.57
N THR A 103 4.98 -18.31 -15.53
CA THR A 103 3.70 -18.60 -16.17
C THR A 103 2.62 -18.86 -15.12
N PHE A 104 1.52 -18.14 -15.21
CA PHE A 104 0.38 -18.24 -14.32
C PHE A 104 -0.80 -18.90 -15.04
N ALA A 105 -1.48 -19.81 -14.34
CA ALA A 105 -2.72 -20.39 -14.81
C ALA A 105 -3.88 -19.40 -14.60
N VAL A 106 -4.77 -19.31 -15.57
CA VAL A 106 -5.96 -18.46 -15.52
C VAL A 106 -7.20 -19.36 -15.39
N PRO A 107 -8.10 -19.10 -14.43
CA PRO A 107 -9.34 -19.84 -14.29
C PRO A 107 -10.20 -19.76 -15.56
N ALA A 108 -10.86 -20.87 -15.90
CA ALA A 108 -11.76 -20.90 -17.05
C ALA A 108 -12.90 -19.88 -16.89
N GLY A 109 -13.11 -19.06 -17.91
CA GLY A 109 -14.14 -18.03 -17.92
C GLY A 109 -13.73 -16.70 -17.27
N ALA A 110 -12.45 -16.50 -16.96
CA ALA A 110 -11.94 -15.18 -16.67
C ALA A 110 -11.87 -14.34 -17.96
N ASP A 111 -12.48 -13.17 -17.94
CA ASP A 111 -12.46 -12.22 -19.05
C ASP A 111 -11.31 -11.21 -18.90
N THR A 112 -10.72 -11.13 -17.69
CA THR A 112 -9.63 -10.21 -17.37
C THR A 112 -8.55 -10.87 -16.51
N ALA A 113 -7.30 -10.47 -16.71
CA ALA A 113 -6.21 -10.75 -15.78
C ALA A 113 -5.45 -9.48 -15.45
N THR A 114 -5.06 -9.29 -14.19
CA THR A 114 -4.24 -8.16 -13.76
C THR A 114 -2.96 -8.66 -13.09
N LEU A 115 -1.83 -8.14 -13.54
CA LEU A 115 -0.52 -8.32 -12.94
C LEU A 115 -0.07 -7.00 -12.33
N THR A 116 0.35 -7.02 -11.07
CA THR A 116 1.00 -5.90 -10.39
C THR A 116 2.39 -6.31 -9.95
N PHE A 117 3.39 -5.43 -10.11
CA PHE A 117 4.74 -5.66 -9.62
C PHE A 117 5.51 -4.35 -9.53
N ASP A 118 6.55 -4.33 -8.71
CA ASP A 118 7.52 -3.25 -8.63
C ASP A 118 8.69 -3.54 -9.57
N MET A 119 9.03 -2.53 -10.37
CA MET A 119 10.21 -2.52 -11.22
C MET A 119 11.26 -1.62 -10.58
N LEU A 120 12.48 -2.14 -10.43
CA LEU A 120 13.60 -1.45 -9.82
C LEU A 120 14.72 -1.23 -10.83
N GLY A 121 15.23 0.00 -10.88
CA GLY A 121 16.54 0.33 -11.43
C GLY A 121 17.50 0.63 -10.29
N VAL A 122 18.65 -0.05 -10.26
CA VAL A 122 19.61 0.06 -9.16
C VAL A 122 20.95 0.57 -9.69
N ASP A 123 21.60 1.40 -8.87
CA ASP A 123 22.78 2.21 -9.13
C ASP A 123 22.56 3.29 -10.21
N ASP A 124 23.56 3.61 -11.03
CA ASP A 124 23.50 4.65 -12.05
C ASP A 124 23.24 4.07 -13.45
N LEU A 125 22.03 3.53 -13.65
CA LEU A 125 21.60 3.07 -14.98
C LEU A 125 21.77 4.19 -16.02
N SER A 126 22.25 3.82 -17.21
CA SER A 126 22.66 4.77 -18.26
C SER A 126 21.64 4.99 -19.39
N GLY A 127 20.38 4.57 -19.19
CA GLY A 127 19.27 4.76 -20.11
C GLY A 127 18.88 3.52 -20.91
N GLU A 128 19.59 2.40 -20.78
CA GLU A 128 19.14 1.10 -21.27
C GLU A 128 17.78 0.74 -20.65
N ALA A 129 16.89 0.13 -21.43
CA ALA A 129 15.54 -0.16 -20.99
C ALA A 129 15.37 -1.64 -20.64
N ALA A 130 14.77 -1.93 -19.48
CA ALA A 130 14.13 -3.20 -19.24
C ALA A 130 12.86 -3.32 -20.08
N SER A 131 12.66 -4.48 -20.71
CA SER A 131 11.46 -4.78 -21.48
C SER A 131 10.53 -5.68 -20.69
N ILE A 132 9.30 -5.21 -20.48
CA ILE A 132 8.25 -5.94 -19.77
C ILE A 132 7.40 -6.65 -20.81
N MET A 133 7.21 -7.96 -20.64
CA MET A 133 6.60 -8.84 -21.62
C MET A 133 5.43 -9.61 -21.04
N ILE A 134 4.39 -9.73 -21.86
CA ILE A 134 3.26 -10.64 -21.64
C ILE A 134 3.19 -11.59 -22.82
N ASN A 135 3.19 -12.90 -22.53
CA ASN A 135 3.18 -13.97 -23.53
C ASN A 135 4.29 -13.83 -24.59
N GLY A 136 5.47 -13.33 -24.16
CA GLY A 136 6.63 -13.09 -25.03
C GLY A 136 6.56 -11.82 -25.89
N GLN A 137 5.48 -11.05 -25.80
CA GLN A 137 5.35 -9.77 -26.48
C GLN A 137 5.67 -8.63 -25.52
N VAL A 138 6.52 -7.68 -25.94
CA VAL A 138 6.83 -6.48 -25.15
C VAL A 138 5.59 -5.59 -25.06
N VAL A 139 5.14 -5.32 -23.85
CA VAL A 139 3.96 -4.48 -23.55
C VAL A 139 4.34 -3.15 -22.91
N ALA A 140 5.51 -3.07 -22.27
CA ALA A 140 6.02 -1.82 -21.70
C ALA A 140 7.55 -1.83 -21.64
N LEU A 141 8.11 -0.63 -21.54
CA LEU A 141 9.54 -0.41 -21.28
C LEU A 141 9.71 0.43 -20.02
N TYR A 142 10.71 0.06 -19.23
CA TYR A 142 11.21 0.84 -18.12
C TYR A 142 12.67 1.19 -18.38
N ALA A 143 13.00 2.47 -18.52
CA ALA A 143 14.38 2.95 -18.59
C ALA A 143 14.67 3.85 -17.40
N ASP A 144 15.88 3.78 -16.89
CA ASP A 144 16.40 4.72 -15.91
C ASP A 144 17.71 5.32 -16.44
N ASN A 145 17.88 6.62 -16.21
CA ASN A 145 19.10 7.35 -16.55
C ASN A 145 19.51 8.22 -15.35
N HIS A 146 20.37 7.69 -14.49
CA HIS A 146 20.78 8.33 -13.24
C HIS A 146 19.56 8.79 -12.41
N GLY A 147 18.63 7.87 -12.14
CA GLY A 147 17.40 8.10 -11.39
C GLY A 147 16.28 8.76 -12.19
N THR A 148 16.53 9.17 -13.43
CA THR A 148 15.48 9.71 -14.30
C THR A 148 14.74 8.58 -14.99
N ILE A 149 13.60 8.19 -14.43
CA ILE A 149 12.73 7.14 -14.98
C ILE A 149 12.03 7.63 -16.26
N THR A 150 12.05 6.79 -17.29
CA THR A 150 11.19 6.91 -18.47
C THR A 150 10.42 5.60 -18.66
N THR A 151 9.09 5.66 -18.60
CA THR A 151 8.23 4.51 -18.90
C THR A 151 7.55 4.69 -20.25
N THR A 152 7.47 3.60 -21.02
CA THR A 152 6.81 3.60 -22.34
C THR A 152 5.80 2.48 -22.41
N ASP A 153 4.57 2.78 -22.81
CA ASP A 153 3.55 1.79 -23.15
C ASP A 153 3.77 1.29 -24.60
N GLY A 154 3.77 -0.03 -24.78
CA GLY A 154 3.90 -0.68 -26.09
C GLY A 154 2.65 -0.56 -26.97
N GLY A 155 1.51 -0.12 -26.43
CA GLY A 155 0.27 0.08 -27.18
C GLY A 155 -0.32 -1.22 -27.73
N VAL A 156 -0.18 -2.31 -26.97
CA VAL A 156 -0.63 -3.64 -27.38
C VAL A 156 -2.14 -3.76 -27.22
N SER A 157 -2.84 -4.16 -28.28
CA SER A 157 -4.30 -4.35 -28.24
C SER A 157 -4.69 -5.38 -27.17
N GLY A 158 -5.65 -5.02 -26.30
CA GLY A 158 -6.10 -5.89 -25.21
C GLY A 158 -5.16 -5.92 -24.00
N VAL A 159 -4.13 -5.07 -23.97
CA VAL A 159 -3.28 -4.91 -22.79
C VAL A 159 -3.26 -3.43 -22.41
N ASN A 160 -3.67 -3.13 -21.19
CA ASN A 160 -3.61 -1.79 -20.61
C ASN A 160 -2.49 -1.74 -19.58
N VAL A 161 -1.55 -0.81 -19.75
CA VAL A 161 -0.44 -0.59 -18.82
C VAL A 161 -0.68 0.71 -18.06
N SER A 162 -0.72 0.61 -16.74
CA SER A 162 -0.75 1.76 -15.83
C SER A 162 0.50 1.73 -14.96
N VAL A 163 1.08 2.90 -14.71
CA VAL A 163 2.26 3.05 -13.86
C VAL A 163 1.95 4.05 -12.76
N ALA A 164 2.12 3.64 -11.51
CA ALA A 164 1.92 4.48 -10.34
C ALA A 164 3.26 4.73 -9.64
N GLN A 165 3.40 5.92 -9.06
CA GLN A 165 4.52 6.38 -8.24
C GLN A 165 5.91 6.16 -8.88
N GLN A 166 6.42 7.21 -9.51
CA GLN A 166 7.78 7.22 -10.06
C GLN A 166 8.70 7.92 -9.05
N TYR A 167 9.21 7.14 -8.10
CA TYR A 167 10.23 7.60 -7.16
C TYR A 167 11.59 7.50 -7.84
N SER A 168 12.18 8.67 -8.04
CA SER A 168 13.58 8.82 -8.43
C SER A 168 14.41 9.03 -7.17
N ASN A 169 15.59 8.41 -7.12
CA ASN A 169 16.62 8.65 -6.12
C ASN A 169 16.28 8.14 -4.70
N GLU A 170 15.66 6.96 -4.58
CA GLU A 170 15.60 6.23 -3.30
C GLU A 170 16.93 5.51 -3.09
N PRO A 171 17.63 5.65 -1.95
CA PRO A 171 18.83 4.88 -1.71
C PRO A 171 18.46 3.40 -1.46
N MET A 172 18.71 2.55 -2.45
CA MET A 172 18.50 1.10 -2.40
C MET A 172 19.85 0.40 -2.55
N GLY A 173 20.19 -0.51 -1.63
CA GLY A 173 21.50 -1.18 -1.65
C GLY A 173 22.57 -0.49 -0.80
N GLY A 174 23.80 -1.02 -0.83
CA GLY A 174 24.84 -0.68 0.13
C GLY A 174 26.00 0.13 -0.44
N GLY A 175 26.20 1.38 0.00
CA GLY A 175 27.42 2.19 -0.22
C GLY A 175 27.12 3.62 -0.72
N SER A 176 28.10 4.26 -1.38
CA SER A 176 27.94 5.56 -2.08
C SER A 176 27.49 5.29 -3.52
N HIS A 177 26.32 4.70 -3.67
CA HIS A 177 25.79 4.30 -4.97
C HIS A 177 24.77 5.32 -5.46
N GLY A 178 24.59 5.32 -6.77
CA GLY A 178 23.98 6.35 -7.57
C GLY A 178 22.51 6.67 -7.29
N SER A 179 21.80 7.01 -8.34
CA SER A 179 20.39 7.37 -8.24
C SER A 179 19.50 6.16 -8.53
N ASP A 180 19.17 5.36 -7.51
CA ASP A 180 18.25 4.23 -7.70
C ASP A 180 16.80 4.69 -7.92
N SER A 181 15.99 3.83 -8.51
CA SER A 181 14.67 4.16 -9.01
C SER A 181 13.68 3.01 -8.88
N ARG A 182 12.40 3.35 -8.66
CA ARG A 182 11.31 2.37 -8.61
C ARG A 182 10.06 2.88 -9.32
N ALA A 183 9.35 1.97 -9.99
CA ALA A 183 8.00 2.20 -10.47
C ALA A 183 7.11 0.97 -10.27
N THR A 184 5.88 1.19 -9.81
CA THR A 184 4.88 0.12 -9.69
C THR A 184 4.08 0.03 -10.99
N TYR A 185 4.10 -1.14 -11.61
CA TYR A 185 3.34 -1.45 -12.80
C TYR A 185 2.05 -2.17 -12.46
N THR A 186 0.96 -1.78 -13.11
CA THR A 186 -0.30 -2.52 -13.16
C THR A 186 -0.64 -2.80 -14.62
N ILE A 187 -0.62 -4.07 -15.00
CA ILE A 187 -0.90 -4.53 -16.36
C ILE A 187 -2.20 -5.32 -16.35
N THR A 188 -3.20 -4.83 -17.08
CA THR A 188 -4.49 -5.51 -17.25
C THR A 188 -4.59 -6.07 -18.65
N ILE A 189 -4.95 -7.34 -18.76
CA ILE A 189 -5.05 -8.11 -19.99
C ILE A 189 -6.51 -8.49 -20.18
N ASP A 190 -7.08 -8.11 -21.32
CA ASP A 190 -8.42 -8.51 -21.75
C ASP A 190 -8.34 -9.88 -22.44
N ASP A 191 -9.30 -10.77 -22.17
CA ASP A 191 -9.37 -12.12 -22.71
C ASP A 191 -8.03 -12.91 -22.59
N PRO A 192 -7.49 -13.08 -21.36
CA PRO A 192 -6.13 -13.58 -21.13
C PRO A 192 -5.87 -15.04 -21.55
N GLY A 193 -6.92 -15.80 -21.90
CA GLY A 193 -6.83 -17.22 -22.22
C GLY A 193 -6.67 -18.11 -20.99
N GLU A 194 -6.06 -19.28 -21.14
CA GLU A 194 -5.87 -20.26 -20.04
C GLU A 194 -4.58 -20.02 -19.23
N THR A 195 -3.63 -19.28 -19.79
CA THR A 195 -2.34 -18.99 -19.15
C THR A 195 -1.80 -17.63 -19.55
N VAL A 196 -1.19 -16.93 -18.62
CA VAL A 196 -0.44 -15.69 -18.85
C VAL A 196 1.02 -15.92 -18.47
N THR A 197 1.94 -15.66 -19.39
CA THR A 197 3.38 -15.66 -19.10
C THR A 197 3.86 -14.23 -18.94
N PHE A 198 4.27 -13.87 -17.74
CA PHE A 198 4.94 -12.62 -17.45
C PHE A 198 6.45 -12.80 -17.57
N GLY A 199 7.13 -11.83 -18.17
CA GLY A 199 8.58 -11.79 -18.13
C GLY A 199 9.14 -10.38 -18.18
N VAL A 200 10.36 -10.23 -17.70
CA VAL A 200 11.14 -9.00 -17.79
C VAL A 200 12.50 -9.34 -18.36
N TYR A 201 12.93 -8.55 -19.34
CA TYR A 201 14.24 -8.64 -19.97
C TYR A 201 15.08 -7.43 -19.59
N SER A 202 16.31 -7.67 -19.15
CA SER A 202 17.30 -6.64 -18.86
C SER A 202 17.92 -6.10 -20.15
N GLY A 203 17.83 -4.79 -20.37
CA GLY A 203 18.48 -4.13 -21.51
C GLY A 203 19.95 -3.80 -21.29
N THR A 204 20.43 -3.83 -20.04
CA THR A 204 21.84 -3.53 -19.72
C THR A 204 22.71 -4.76 -19.92
N ALA A 205 23.94 -4.53 -20.39
CA ALA A 205 25.00 -5.53 -20.49
C ALA A 205 26.01 -5.46 -19.33
N GLN A 206 25.76 -4.59 -18.35
CA GLN A 206 26.62 -4.42 -17.18
C GLN A 206 26.46 -5.57 -16.17
N PRO A 207 27.50 -5.86 -15.38
CA PRO A 207 27.41 -6.84 -14.32
C PRO A 207 26.50 -6.35 -13.18
N THR A 208 25.86 -7.30 -12.51
CA THR A 208 24.97 -7.08 -11.34
C THR A 208 25.63 -6.44 -10.12
N SER A 209 26.95 -6.29 -10.12
CA SER A 209 27.70 -5.56 -9.10
C SER A 209 27.82 -4.06 -9.37
N GLU A 210 27.41 -3.60 -10.55
CA GLU A 210 27.37 -2.19 -10.95
C GLU A 210 25.90 -1.77 -11.05
N GLU A 211 25.35 -1.69 -12.26
CA GLU A 211 23.94 -1.36 -12.51
C GLU A 211 23.14 -2.60 -12.92
N PHE A 212 21.88 -2.67 -12.48
CA PHE A 212 21.00 -3.77 -12.84
C PHE A 212 19.52 -3.42 -12.67
N PHE A 213 18.69 -4.30 -13.22
CA PHE A 213 17.26 -4.29 -13.02
C PHE A 213 16.85 -5.38 -12.03
N ALA A 214 15.81 -5.10 -11.25
CA ALA A 214 15.17 -6.10 -10.42
C ALA A 214 13.65 -5.95 -10.44
N ILE A 215 12.95 -7.01 -10.05
CA ILE A 215 11.52 -6.99 -9.81
C ILE A 215 11.20 -7.45 -8.39
N ASP A 216 10.10 -6.92 -7.85
CA ASP A 216 9.58 -7.29 -6.54
C ASP A 216 8.05 -7.19 -6.48
N ASP A 217 7.45 -7.67 -5.39
CA ASP A 217 6.02 -7.57 -5.07
C ASP A 217 5.10 -8.02 -6.22
N VAL A 218 5.45 -9.16 -6.85
CA VAL A 218 4.70 -9.66 -8.00
C VAL A 218 3.40 -10.30 -7.52
N ASN A 219 2.28 -9.76 -7.97
CA ASN A 219 0.96 -10.27 -7.68
C ASN A 219 0.12 -10.42 -8.96
N PHE A 220 -0.57 -11.54 -9.09
CA PHE A 220 -1.38 -11.89 -10.26
C PHE A 220 -2.78 -12.31 -9.84
N VAL A 221 -3.79 -11.71 -10.48
CA VAL A 221 -5.21 -11.99 -10.28
C VAL A 221 -5.90 -12.16 -11.62
N ALA A 222 -6.94 -12.98 -11.68
CA ALA A 222 -7.79 -13.08 -12.86
C ALA A 222 -9.26 -13.30 -12.45
N GLY A 223 -10.18 -12.77 -13.25
CA GLY A 223 -11.62 -12.79 -12.99
C GLY A 223 -12.46 -12.34 -14.15
#